data_AF-A0A5C0SHZ9-F1
#
_entry.id   AF-A0A5C0SHZ9-F1
#
_cell.length_a   1.000
_cell.length_b   1.000
_cell.length_c   1.000
_cell.angle_alpha   90.00
_cell.angle_beta   90.00
_cell.angle_gamma   90.00
#
_symmetry.space_group_name_H-M   'P 1'
#
loop_
_entity.id
_entity.type
_entity.pdbx_description
1 polymer ?
#
loop_
_entity_poly.entity_id
_entity_poly.type
_entity_poly.pdbx_seq_one_letter_code
_entity_poly.pdbx_strand_id
1 'polypeptide(L)' 'MLAGYLRLTEKLVKDSYVFEQGHALRREGRVYVEFEGERPWVGGEARISLEGRLRV' A
#
# COMPACT_ATOMS: atom_id res chain seq x y z
N MET A 1 -3.10 -5.64 8.29
CA MET A 1 -2.89 -5.31 6.86
C MET A 1 -3.50 -6.43 6.01
N LEU A 2 -4.25 -6.11 4.93
CA LEU A 2 -4.94 -7.10 4.09
C LEU A 2 -3.99 -8.19 3.55
N ALA A 3 -2.82 -7.81 3.04
CA ALA A 3 -1.82 -8.77 2.55
C ALA A 3 -1.42 -9.80 3.62
N GLY A 4 -1.15 -9.35 4.86
CA GLY A 4 -0.83 -10.25 5.96
C GLY A 4 -1.95 -11.24 6.30
N TYR A 5 -3.21 -10.80 6.26
CA TYR A 5 -4.35 -11.70 6.44
C TYR A 5 -4.44 -12.75 5.32
N LEU A 6 -4.24 -12.33 4.07
CA LEU A 6 -4.28 -13.26 2.94
C LEU A 6 -3.11 -14.24 2.97
N ARG A 7 -1.92 -13.83 3.42
CA ARG A 7 -0.78 -14.74 3.64
C ARG A 7 -1.08 -15.75 4.74
N LEU A 8 -1.58 -15.29 5.89
CA LEU A 8 -1.95 -16.13 7.04
C LEU A 8 -3.02 -17.17 6.68
N THR A 9 -3.92 -16.81 5.77
CA THR A 9 -5.00 -17.71 5.31
C THR A 9 -4.63 -18.49 4.05
N GLU A 10 -3.35 -18.50 3.66
CA GLU A 10 -2.80 -19.23 2.51
C GLU A 10 -3.49 -18.88 1.17
N LYS A 11 -4.03 -17.66 1.06
CA LYS A 11 -4.73 -17.16 -0.13
C LYS A 11 -3.82 -16.44 -1.13
N LEU A 12 -2.55 -16.26 -0.79
CA LEU A 12 -1.55 -15.64 -1.66
C LEU A 12 -0.65 -16.71 -2.28
N VAL A 13 -0.59 -16.74 -3.62
CA VAL A 13 0.24 -17.68 -4.40
C VAL A 13 1.56 -17.07 -4.92
N LYS A 14 1.77 -15.78 -4.67
CA LYS A 14 2.94 -14.97 -5.03
C LYS A 14 3.45 -14.28 -3.78
N ASP A 15 4.65 -13.73 -3.86
CA ASP A 15 5.23 -12.92 -2.77
C ASP A 15 5.12 -11.41 -3.02
N SER A 16 4.62 -10.98 -4.18
CA SER A 16 4.42 -9.56 -4.51
C SER A 16 3.00 -9.29 -5.04
N TYR A 17 2.37 -8.24 -4.52
CA TYR A 17 1.03 -7.78 -4.90
C TYR A 17 0.90 -6.27 -4.93
N VAL A 18 0.00 -5.80 -5.77
CA VAL A 18 -0.50 -4.42 -5.76
C VAL A 18 -1.92 -4.44 -5.22
N PHE A 19 -2.16 -3.62 -4.21
CA PHE A 19 -3.49 -3.36 -3.66
C PHE A 19 -3.97 -1.97 -4.07
N GLU A 20 -5.26 -1.86 -4.32
CA GLU A 20 -5.90 -0.66 -4.81
C GLU A 20 -6.98 -0.18 -3.83
N GLN A 21 -7.07 1.13 -3.59
CA GLN A 21 -8.03 1.73 -2.66
C GLN A 21 -8.47 3.13 -3.12
N GLY A 22 -9.61 3.62 -2.61
CA GLY A 22 -10.02 5.03 -2.73
C GLY A 22 -10.86 5.36 -3.97
N HIS A 23 -11.16 4.36 -4.81
CA HIS A 23 -12.02 4.47 -6.00
C HIS A 23 -13.36 5.14 -5.72
N ALA A 24 -14.08 4.72 -4.67
CA ALA A 24 -15.38 5.28 -4.30
C ALA A 24 -15.34 6.79 -4.00
N LEU A 25 -14.18 7.32 -3.59
CA LEU A 25 -13.97 8.73 -3.28
C LEU A 25 -13.21 9.47 -4.40
N ARG A 26 -12.98 8.83 -5.55
CA ARG A 26 -12.16 9.36 -6.66
C ARG A 26 -10.76 9.78 -6.20
N ARG A 27 -10.19 9.04 -5.26
CA ARG A 27 -8.84 9.23 -4.71
C ARG A 27 -8.08 7.91 -4.80
N GLU A 28 -7.89 7.47 -6.03
CA GLU A 28 -7.25 6.20 -6.34
C GLU A 28 -5.81 6.18 -5.81
N GLY A 29 -5.49 5.14 -5.05
CA GLY A 29 -4.18 4.89 -4.51
C GLY A 29 -3.78 3.44 -4.70
N ARG A 30 -2.48 3.23 -4.93
CA ARG A 30 -1.86 1.91 -5.03
C ARG A 30 -0.87 1.72 -3.89
N VAL A 31 -0.87 0.52 -3.34
CA VAL A 31 0.09 0.06 -2.33
C VAL A 31 0.76 -1.20 -2.84
N TYR A 32 2.08 -1.19 -2.87
CA TYR A 32 2.91 -2.33 -3.22
C TYR A 32 3.25 -3.08 -1.95
N VAL A 33 3.08 -4.40 -1.96
CA VAL A 33 3.46 -5.27 -0.84
C VAL A 33 4.34 -6.38 -1.37
N GLU A 34 5.49 -6.57 -0.73
CA GLU A 34 6.44 -7.65 -1.02
C GLU A 34 6.74 -8.41 0.26
N PHE A 35 6.79 -9.74 0.22
CA PHE A 35 7.11 -10.57 1.37
C PHE A 35 8.57 -11.03 1.33
N GLU A 36 9.36 -10.60 2.32
CA GLU A 36 10.70 -11.12 2.59
C GLU A 36 10.58 -12.17 3.71
N GLY A 37 10.31 -13.42 3.31
CA GLY A 37 9.93 -14.49 4.25
C GLY A 37 8.56 -14.21 4.88
N GLU A 38 8.52 -14.11 6.20
CA GLU A 38 7.28 -13.83 6.97
C GLU A 38 6.99 -12.34 7.14
N ARG A 39 7.93 -11.46 6.74
CA ARG A 39 7.80 -10.01 6.96
C ARG A 39 7.34 -9.32 5.67
N PRO A 40 6.23 -8.56 5.71
CA PRO A 40 5.85 -7.73 4.57
C PRO A 40 6.64 -6.42 4.57
N TRP A 41 7.25 -6.10 3.43
CA TRP A 41 7.55 -4.74 3.04
C TRP A 41 6.31 -4.09 2.41
N VAL A 42 6.11 -2.80 2.68
CA VAL A 42 5.00 -2.02 2.14
C VAL A 42 5.53 -0.70 1.61
N GLY A 43 5.21 -0.39 0.37
CA GLY A 43 5.56 0.88 -0.23
C GLY A 43 4.49 1.42 -1.15
N GLY A 44 4.76 2.61 -1.67
CA GLY A 44 3.83 3.35 -2.51
C GLY A 44 4.55 4.52 -3.16
N GLU A 45 3.95 5.04 -4.23
CA GLU A 45 4.39 6.29 -4.82
C GLU A 45 3.77 7.45 -4.06
N ALA A 46 4.58 8.46 -3.76
CA ALA A 46 4.15 9.69 -3.13
C ALA A 46 4.56 10.88 -4.00
N ARG A 47 3.72 11.91 -4.00
CA ARG A 47 3.97 13.17 -4.70
C ARG A 47 3.69 14.34 -3.79
N ILE A 48 4.54 15.36 -3.84
CA ILE A 48 4.27 16.64 -3.18
C ILE A 48 3.11 17.31 -3.93
N SER A 49 2.00 17.55 -3.23
CA SER A 49 0.83 18.23 -3.81
C SER A 49 0.87 19.73 -3.57
N LEU A 50 1.52 20.18 -2.51
CA LEU A 50 1.64 21.59 -2.13
C LEU A 50 2.85 21.72 -1.20
N GLU A 51 3.61 22.81 -1.39
CA GLU A 51 4.69 23.20 -0.50
C GLU A 51 4.49 24.66 -0.10
N GLY A 52 4.73 24.99 1.17
CA GLY A 52 4.50 26.33 1.68
C GLY A 52 5.04 26.52 3.08
N ARG A 53 4.96 27.77 3.57
CA ARG A 53 5.37 28.14 4.94
C ARG A 53 4.17 28.69 5.70
N LEU A 54 3.91 28.13 6.88
CA LEU A 54 2.95 28.71 7.81
C LEU A 54 3.64 29.84 8.59
N ARG A 55 2.98 31.00 8.73
CA ARG A 55 3.43 32.10 9.62
C ARG A 55 2.34 32.32 10.67
N VAL A 56 2.77 32.52 11.91
CA VAL A 56 1.91 32.91 13.03
C VAL A 56 1.95 34.42 13.17
#